data_AF-A0A8T5TK28-F1
#
_entry.id   AF-A0A8T5TK28-F1
#
_cell.length_a   1.000
_cell.length_b   1.000
_cell.length_c   1.000
_cell.angle_alpha   90.00
_cell.angle_beta   90.00
_cell.angle_gamma   90.00
#
_symmetry.space_group_name_H-M   'P 1'
#
loop_
_entity.id
_entity.type
_entity.pdbx_description
1 polymer ?
#
loop_
_entity_poly.entity_id
_entity_poly.type
_entity_poly.pdbx_seq_one_letter_code
_entity_poly.pdbx_strand_id
1 'polypeptide(L)'
;MLLNSLQENDLDINEFYDSIVNELKIRGWETKTQFLKNNNISPCQGCFECWVKIPGICKINDDAREILKEVMKSDLIIGLTKLNFGIYSSEYKNILDRFLPLVLPFFEKKKGEIFHQLRYEKYPSFIILGIVENSNYEKKELFRTLIHRNLMDLNSAIIETMIYEKGEDLIDFSNKFKAILTNVEVKL
;
A
#
# COMPACT_ATOMS: atom_id res chain seq x y z
N MET A 1 -9.50 -2.13 1.89
CA MET A 1 -8.85 -3.34 1.30
C MET A 1 -7.45 -3.52 1.89
N LEU A 2 -7.05 -4.76 2.16
CA LEU A 2 -5.67 -5.10 2.54
C LEU A 2 -4.91 -5.63 1.32
N LEU A 3 -3.72 -5.09 1.05
CA LEU A 3 -2.78 -5.64 0.06
C LEU A 3 -1.66 -6.34 0.82
N ASN A 4 -1.68 -7.67 0.87
CA ASN A 4 -0.78 -8.45 1.73
C ASN A 4 0.27 -9.20 0.91
N SER A 5 1.56 -8.87 1.09
CA SER A 5 2.68 -9.63 0.50
C SER A 5 3.42 -10.53 1.47
N LEU A 6 2.96 -10.63 2.71
CA LEU A 6 3.55 -11.48 3.75
C LEU A 6 3.27 -12.96 3.49
N GLN A 7 4.04 -13.84 4.13
CA GLN A 7 3.85 -15.30 4.07
C GLN A 7 3.17 -15.79 5.34
N GLU A 8 2.16 -16.65 5.19
CA GLU A 8 1.30 -17.18 6.26
C GLU A 8 1.94 -18.31 7.09
N ASN A 9 3.21 -18.65 6.84
CA ASN A 9 3.88 -19.78 7.50
C ASN A 9 4.68 -19.37 8.76
N ASP A 10 4.50 -18.14 9.23
CA ASP A 10 5.23 -17.57 10.36
C ASP A 10 4.24 -17.11 11.43
N LEU A 11 4.30 -17.72 12.61
CA LEU A 11 3.32 -17.50 13.69
C LEU A 11 3.21 -16.03 14.07
N ASP A 12 4.33 -15.32 14.18
CA ASP A 12 4.35 -13.90 14.55
C ASP A 12 3.69 -13.02 13.47
N ILE A 13 3.92 -13.35 12.20
CA ILE A 13 3.26 -12.67 11.07
C ILE A 13 1.75 -12.92 11.09
N ASN A 14 1.32 -14.13 11.45
CA ASN A 14 -0.09 -14.48 11.53
C ASN A 14 -0.78 -13.74 12.68
N GLU A 15 -0.17 -13.71 13.87
CA GLU A 15 -0.69 -12.95 15.02
C GLU A 15 -0.76 -11.45 14.72
N PHE A 16 0.28 -10.91 14.08
CA PHE A 16 0.29 -9.54 13.59
C PHE A 16 -0.86 -9.26 12.60
N TYR A 17 -1.02 -10.11 11.58
CA TYR A 17 -2.08 -9.98 10.59
C TYR A 17 -3.48 -10.08 11.24
N ASP A 18 -3.67 -11.03 12.14
CA ASP A 18 -4.92 -11.24 12.86
C ASP A 18 -5.24 -10.03 13.74
N SER A 19 -4.25 -9.41 14.38
CA SER A 19 -4.46 -8.18 15.18
C SER A 19 -5.07 -7.06 14.33
N ILE A 20 -4.61 -6.90 13.08
CA ILE A 20 -5.10 -5.89 12.14
C ILE A 20 -6.52 -6.23 11.70
N VAL A 21 -6.77 -7.46 11.26
CA VAL A 21 -8.10 -7.88 10.78
C VAL A 21 -9.14 -7.80 11.89
N ASN A 22 -8.79 -8.21 13.11
CA ASN A 22 -9.67 -8.14 14.26
C ASN A 22 -10.04 -6.69 14.59
N GLU A 23 -9.09 -5.77 14.56
CA GLU A 23 -9.38 -4.35 14.80
C GLU A 23 -10.33 -3.77 13.73
N LEU A 24 -10.11 -4.06 12.45
CA LEU A 24 -11.00 -3.62 11.38
C LEU A 24 -12.41 -4.20 11.52
N LYS A 25 -12.51 -5.46 11.97
CA LYS A 25 -13.78 -6.13 12.25
C LYS A 25 -14.51 -5.52 13.45
N ILE A 26 -13.81 -5.15 14.52
CA ILE A 26 -14.37 -4.48 15.69
C ILE A 26 -15.00 -3.14 15.30
N ARG A 27 -14.40 -2.42 14.35
CA ARG A 27 -14.94 -1.18 13.78
C ARG A 27 -16.10 -1.38 12.81
N GLY A 28 -16.39 -2.62 12.42
CA GLY A 28 -17.44 -2.95 11.47
C GLY A 28 -17.13 -2.54 10.03
N TRP A 29 -15.85 -2.37 9.67
CA TRP A 29 -15.46 -1.93 8.33
C TRP A 29 -15.50 -3.10 7.33
N GLU A 30 -16.08 -2.85 6.14
CA GLU A 30 -16.03 -3.81 5.04
C GLU A 30 -14.57 -4.05 4.62
N THR A 31 -14.13 -5.30 4.77
CA THR A 31 -12.72 -5.64 4.66
C THR A 31 -12.54 -6.79 3.68
N LYS A 32 -11.73 -6.54 2.65
CA LYS A 32 -11.26 -7.54 1.68
C LYS A 32 -9.74 -7.60 1.71
N THR A 33 -9.18 -8.80 1.89
CA THR A 33 -7.73 -9.02 1.81
C THR A 33 -7.36 -9.62 0.46
N GLN A 34 -6.36 -9.04 -0.19
CA GLN A 34 -5.72 -9.56 -1.38
C GLN A 34 -4.30 -10.04 -1.03
N PHE A 35 -4.10 -11.36 -1.01
CA PHE A 35 -2.79 -11.97 -0.82
C PHE A 35 -2.02 -11.94 -2.14
N LEU A 36 -1.10 -10.99 -2.29
CA LEU A 36 -0.39 -10.72 -3.56
C LEU A 36 0.40 -11.92 -4.07
N LYS A 37 0.92 -12.75 -3.17
CA LYS A 37 1.65 -13.99 -3.51
C LYS A 37 0.78 -15.07 -4.15
N ASN A 38 -0.54 -15.02 -3.93
CA ASN A 38 -1.50 -15.96 -4.49
C ASN A 38 -2.03 -15.51 -5.86
N ASN A 39 -1.48 -14.44 -6.42
CA ASN A 39 -1.92 -13.87 -7.69
C ASN A 39 -0.80 -13.93 -8.72
N ASN A 40 -1.17 -14.09 -9.98
CA ASN A 40 -0.25 -13.94 -11.09
C ASN A 40 -0.09 -12.44 -11.38
N ILE A 41 0.99 -11.83 -10.87
CA ILE A 41 1.31 -10.42 -11.08
C ILE A 41 2.70 -10.36 -11.71
N SER A 42 2.74 -10.04 -13.00
CA SER A 42 4.01 -9.83 -13.70
C SER A 42 4.59 -8.45 -13.41
N PRO A 43 5.93 -8.33 -13.28
CA PRO A 43 6.60 -7.05 -13.12
C PRO A 43 6.23 -6.06 -14.23
N CYS A 44 6.15 -4.78 -13.88
CA CYS A 44 5.91 -3.73 -14.86
C CYS A 44 7.06 -3.65 -15.87
N GLN A 45 6.74 -3.59 -17.16
CA GLN A 45 7.75 -3.52 -18.24
C GLN A 45 8.18 -2.09 -18.59
N GLY A 46 7.63 -1.05 -17.94
CA GLY A 46 7.94 0.34 -18.28
C GLY A 46 7.62 0.74 -19.73
N CYS A 47 6.66 0.05 -20.35
CA CYS A 47 6.33 0.26 -21.77
C CYS A 47 5.39 1.43 -22.06
N PHE A 48 4.77 1.99 -21.02
CA PHE A 48 3.84 3.14 -21.07
C PHE A 48 2.61 2.98 -21.99
N GLU A 49 2.30 1.78 -22.47
CA GLU A 49 1.11 1.54 -23.30
C GLU A 49 -0.20 1.84 -22.56
N CYS A 50 -0.21 1.73 -21.23
CA CYS A 50 -1.32 2.13 -20.36
C CYS A 50 -1.59 3.65 -20.34
N TRP A 51 -0.70 4.45 -20.93
CA TRP A 51 -0.90 5.87 -21.13
C TRP A 51 -1.22 6.21 -22.58
N VAL A 52 -0.55 5.56 -23.53
CA VAL A 52 -0.57 6.01 -24.94
C VAL A 52 -1.38 5.13 -25.89
N LYS A 53 -1.52 3.81 -25.62
CA LYS A 53 -2.24 2.88 -26.51
C LYS A 53 -3.60 2.47 -25.93
N ILE A 54 -3.64 2.13 -24.64
CA ILE A 54 -4.84 1.66 -23.93
C ILE A 54 -4.94 2.45 -22.61
N PRO A 55 -5.32 3.74 -22.65
CA PRO A 55 -5.30 4.62 -21.48
C PRO A 55 -6.04 4.04 -20.28
N GLY A 56 -5.37 3.96 -19.13
CA GLY A 56 -5.95 3.46 -17.87
C GLY A 56 -5.92 1.94 -17.70
N ILE A 57 -5.45 1.18 -18.70
CA ILE A 57 -5.39 -0.29 -18.64
C ILE A 57 -3.97 -0.77 -18.96
N CYS A 58 -3.35 -1.53 -18.06
CA CYS A 58 -2.04 -2.12 -18.35
C CYS A 58 -2.15 -3.14 -19.48
N LYS A 59 -1.23 -3.14 -20.46
CA LYS A 59 -1.23 -4.14 -21.55
C LYS A 59 -1.10 -5.59 -21.06
N ILE A 60 -0.41 -5.80 -19.94
CA ILE A 60 -0.29 -7.11 -19.32
C ILE A 60 -1.66 -7.47 -18.75
N ASN A 61 -2.23 -8.58 -19.23
CA ASN A 61 -3.53 -9.07 -18.83
C ASN A 61 -3.39 -10.14 -17.75
N ASP A 62 -3.18 -9.67 -16.52
CA ASP A 62 -2.94 -10.48 -15.33
C ASP A 62 -3.77 -9.93 -14.14
N ASP A 63 -3.67 -10.56 -12.98
CA ASP A 63 -4.55 -10.29 -11.83
C ASP A 63 -4.41 -8.85 -11.30
N ALA A 64 -3.28 -8.20 -11.58
CA ALA A 64 -3.06 -6.80 -11.22
C ALA A 64 -4.15 -5.87 -11.78
N ARG A 65 -4.70 -6.16 -12.97
CA ARG A 65 -5.77 -5.33 -13.54
C ARG A 65 -6.99 -5.26 -12.63
N GLU A 66 -7.39 -6.38 -12.04
CA GLU A 66 -8.56 -6.40 -11.17
C GLU A 66 -8.23 -5.83 -9.79
N ILE A 67 -7.05 -6.14 -9.26
CA ILE A 67 -6.57 -5.55 -8.01
C ILE A 67 -6.60 -4.02 -8.08
N LEU A 68 -6.16 -3.42 -9.19
CA LEU A 68 -6.20 -1.97 -9.39
C LEU A 68 -7.62 -1.39 -9.37
N LYS A 69 -8.61 -2.10 -9.92
CA LYS A 69 -10.01 -1.65 -9.87
C LYS A 69 -10.53 -1.65 -8.44
N GLU A 70 -10.22 -2.70 -7.69
CA GLU A 70 -10.62 -2.82 -6.29
C GLU A 70 -9.91 -1.80 -5.40
N VAL A 71 -8.65 -1.46 -5.73
CA VAL A 71 -7.92 -0.36 -5.09
C VAL A 71 -8.68 0.96 -5.27
N MET A 72 -9.10 1.29 -6.50
CA MET A 72 -9.81 2.55 -6.78
C MET A 72 -11.24 2.59 -6.23
N LYS A 73 -11.86 1.44 -5.93
CA LYS A 73 -13.16 1.36 -5.25
C LYS A 73 -13.05 1.46 -3.72
N SER A 74 -11.85 1.31 -3.17
CA SER A 74 -11.63 1.33 -1.72
C SER A 74 -11.51 2.76 -1.21
N ASP A 75 -11.94 3.00 0.02
CA ASP A 75 -11.64 4.26 0.73
C ASP A 75 -10.25 4.23 1.40
N LEU A 76 -9.81 3.04 1.82
CA LEU A 76 -8.55 2.80 2.51
C LEU A 76 -7.85 1.54 1.98
N ILE A 77 -6.56 1.68 1.68
CA ILE A 77 -5.64 0.58 1.44
C ILE A 77 -4.73 0.41 2.65
N ILE A 78 -4.70 -0.79 3.21
CA ILE A 78 -3.72 -1.20 4.21
C ILE A 78 -2.73 -2.14 3.53
N GLY A 79 -1.51 -1.66 3.28
CA GLY A 79 -0.44 -2.46 2.69
C GLY A 79 0.36 -3.21 3.75
N LEU A 80 0.54 -4.51 3.59
CA LEU A 80 1.38 -5.32 4.48
C LEU A 80 2.57 -5.85 3.69
N THR A 81 3.78 -5.54 4.13
CA THR A 81 5.00 -5.94 3.41
C THR A 81 6.14 -6.25 4.35
N LYS A 82 6.95 -7.27 4.01
CA LYS A 82 8.28 -7.41 4.60
C LYS A 82 9.18 -6.27 4.08
N LEU A 83 9.98 -5.71 4.98
CA LEU A 83 10.96 -4.68 4.67
C LEU A 83 12.18 -5.30 3.99
N ASN A 84 12.33 -5.04 2.69
CA ASN A 84 13.52 -5.41 1.93
C ASN A 84 14.28 -4.13 1.58
N PHE A 85 15.55 -4.04 1.99
CA PHE A 85 16.39 -2.85 1.77
C PHE A 85 15.75 -1.53 2.24
N GLY A 86 14.96 -1.58 3.32
CA GLY A 86 14.30 -0.41 3.90
C GLY A 86 13.02 0.05 3.19
N ILE A 87 12.48 -0.75 2.26
CA ILE A 87 11.23 -0.46 1.54
C ILE A 87 10.39 -1.73 1.34
N TYR A 88 9.46 -1.70 0.38
CA TYR A 88 8.61 -2.82 -0.01
C TYR A 88 9.38 -4.09 -0.35
N SER A 89 8.73 -5.22 -0.14
CA SER A 89 9.07 -6.51 -0.76
C SER A 89 8.90 -6.44 -2.28
N SER A 90 9.57 -7.34 -3.00
CA SER A 90 9.46 -7.44 -4.47
C SER A 90 8.03 -7.62 -4.95
N GLU A 91 7.25 -8.41 -4.24
CA GLU A 91 5.87 -8.77 -4.57
C GLU A 91 4.95 -7.56 -4.39
N TYR A 92 5.17 -6.77 -3.33
CA TYR A 92 4.43 -5.53 -3.15
C TYR A 92 4.84 -4.47 -4.18
N LYS A 93 6.14 -4.39 -4.51
CA LYS A 93 6.62 -3.47 -5.54
C LYS A 93 6.06 -3.80 -6.92
N ASN A 94 5.87 -5.08 -7.24
CA ASN A 94 5.23 -5.51 -8.48
C ASN A 94 3.82 -4.93 -8.64
N ILE A 95 2.99 -4.89 -7.58
CA ILE A 95 1.66 -4.27 -7.69
C ILE A 95 1.74 -2.73 -7.70
N LEU A 96 2.64 -2.14 -6.92
CA LEU A 96 2.81 -0.68 -6.85
C LEU A 96 3.25 -0.11 -8.21
N ASP A 97 4.19 -0.74 -8.91
CA ASP A 97 4.62 -0.31 -10.25
C ASP A 97 3.51 -0.41 -11.30
N ARG A 98 2.49 -1.22 -11.00
CA ARG A 98 1.32 -1.39 -11.83
C ARG A 98 0.26 -0.33 -11.56
N PHE A 99 0.46 0.60 -10.61
CA PHE A 99 -0.43 1.75 -10.35
C PHE A 99 -0.30 2.88 -11.37
N LEU A 100 0.71 2.84 -12.25
CA LEU A 100 0.91 3.83 -13.31
C LEU A 100 -0.35 4.17 -14.16
N PRO A 101 -1.20 3.20 -14.54
CA PRO A 101 -2.45 3.48 -15.27
C PRO A 101 -3.45 4.31 -14.45
N LEU A 102 -3.30 4.40 -13.12
CA LEU A 102 -4.18 5.17 -12.25
C LEU A 102 -3.95 6.67 -12.35
N VAL A 103 -2.87 7.13 -12.99
CA VAL A 103 -2.58 8.56 -13.21
C VAL A 103 -2.51 8.89 -14.70
N LEU A 104 -2.54 10.18 -15.03
CA LEU A 104 -2.36 10.66 -16.40
C LEU A 104 -0.86 10.80 -16.74
N PRO A 105 -0.50 10.71 -18.04
CA PRO A 105 0.87 10.93 -18.50
C PRO A 105 1.30 12.41 -18.47
N PHE A 106 0.45 13.30 -17.97
CA PHE A 106 0.72 14.73 -17.89
C PHE A 106 1.26 15.08 -16.52
N PHE A 107 2.14 16.07 -16.50
CA PHE A 107 2.73 16.57 -15.28
C PHE A 107 2.10 17.90 -14.87
N GLU A 108 2.07 18.15 -13.58
CA GLU A 108 1.74 19.44 -13.00
C GLU A 108 2.73 19.79 -11.89
N LYS A 109 2.97 21.09 -11.69
CA LYS A 109 3.84 21.57 -10.63
C LYS A 109 3.01 21.96 -9.42
N LYS A 110 3.19 21.29 -8.29
CA LYS A 110 2.54 21.63 -7.01
C LYS A 110 3.62 21.87 -5.95
N LYS A 111 3.52 22.98 -5.22
CA LYS A 111 4.44 23.32 -4.12
C LYS A 111 5.95 23.20 -4.47
N GLY A 112 6.31 23.46 -5.72
CA GLY A 112 7.71 23.39 -6.18
C GLY A 112 8.13 22.03 -6.76
N GLU A 113 7.32 20.98 -6.61
CA GLU A 113 7.61 19.63 -7.08
C GLU A 113 6.74 19.24 -8.29
N ILE A 114 7.17 18.21 -9.03
CA ILE A 114 6.47 17.69 -10.21
C ILE A 114 5.67 16.47 -9.78
N PHE A 115 4.39 16.46 -10.15
CA PHE A 115 3.45 15.39 -9.91
C PHE A 115 2.79 14.97 -11.21
N HIS A 116 2.29 13.74 -11.24
CA HIS A 116 1.34 13.35 -12.27
C HIS A 116 -0.03 14.02 -12.03
N GLN A 117 -0.69 14.42 -13.12
CA GLN A 117 -2.10 14.80 -13.06
C GLN A 117 -2.95 13.56 -12.75
N LEU A 118 -4.01 13.77 -11.96
CA LEU A 118 -4.92 12.70 -11.56
C LEU A 118 -5.79 12.25 -12.73
N ARG A 119 -6.02 10.94 -12.84
CA ARG A 119 -6.95 10.36 -13.82
C ARG A 119 -8.39 10.33 -13.29
N TYR A 120 -8.55 10.07 -12.00
CA TYR A 120 -9.83 9.90 -11.34
C TYR A 120 -10.04 11.00 -10.29
N GLU A 121 -11.28 11.23 -9.88
CA GLU A 121 -11.60 12.27 -8.89
C GLU A 121 -11.24 11.85 -7.46
N LYS A 122 -11.38 10.55 -7.14
CA LYS A 122 -11.18 10.01 -5.79
C LYS A 122 -10.10 8.93 -5.82
N TYR A 123 -9.21 8.96 -4.83
CA TYR A 123 -8.19 7.94 -4.57
C TYR A 123 -8.29 7.49 -3.11
N PRO A 124 -7.94 6.22 -2.81
CA PRO A 124 -7.94 5.74 -1.44
C PRO A 124 -6.86 6.44 -0.61
N SER A 125 -7.09 6.47 0.70
CA SER A 125 -6.03 6.69 1.68
C SER A 125 -5.16 5.44 1.83
N PHE A 126 -3.94 5.59 2.35
CA PHE A 126 -2.98 4.50 2.52
C PHE A 126 -2.43 4.44 3.93
N ILE A 127 -2.39 3.24 4.49
CA ILE A 127 -1.55 2.89 5.64
C ILE A 127 -0.62 1.77 5.19
N ILE A 128 0.69 1.95 5.23
CA ILE A 128 1.65 0.89 4.90
C ILE A 128 2.34 0.39 6.15
N LEU A 129 2.18 -0.90 6.42
CA LEU A 129 2.72 -1.61 7.56
C LEU A 129 3.89 -2.49 7.10
N GLY A 130 5.08 -2.16 7.57
CA GLY A 130 6.32 -2.88 7.27
C GLY A 130 6.68 -3.85 8.38
N ILE A 131 7.01 -5.10 8.05
CA ILE A 131 7.56 -6.07 9.01
C ILE A 131 9.05 -6.23 8.81
N VAL A 132 9.82 -6.24 9.90
CA VAL A 132 11.28 -6.41 9.86
C VAL A 132 11.77 -7.26 11.03
N GLU A 133 12.84 -8.03 10.82
CA GLU A 133 13.46 -8.82 11.91
C GLU A 133 14.34 -7.97 12.83
N ASN A 134 15.01 -6.96 12.26
CA ASN A 134 15.78 -5.99 13.02
C ASN A 134 15.69 -4.61 12.35
N SER A 135 15.16 -3.66 13.11
CA SER A 135 15.01 -2.28 12.69
C SER A 135 16.08 -1.38 13.30
N ASN A 136 16.50 -0.35 12.56
CA ASN A 136 17.26 0.75 13.12
C ASN A 136 16.60 2.07 12.71
N TYR A 137 17.03 3.17 13.31
CA TYR A 137 16.48 4.49 13.04
C TYR A 137 16.50 4.83 11.53
N GLU A 138 17.62 4.56 10.86
CA GLU A 138 17.80 4.84 9.43
C GLU A 138 16.80 4.06 8.56
N LYS A 139 16.57 2.77 8.81
CA LYS A 139 15.59 1.96 8.10
C LYS A 139 14.16 2.48 8.31
N LYS A 140 13.83 2.91 9.54
CA LYS A 140 12.50 3.46 9.85
C LYS A 140 12.25 4.76 9.09
N GLU A 141 13.23 5.67 9.09
CA GLU A 141 13.16 6.93 8.35
C GLU A 141 13.15 6.73 6.84
N LEU A 142 13.94 5.78 6.32
CA LEU A 142 13.97 5.44 4.91
C LEU A 142 12.61 4.89 4.45
N PHE A 143 12.03 3.97 5.21
CA PHE A 143 10.70 3.41 4.93
C PHE A 143 9.64 4.50 4.87
N ARG A 144 9.56 5.32 5.91
CA ARG A 144 8.60 6.43 6.00
C ARG A 144 8.75 7.38 4.81
N THR A 145 9.98 7.78 4.51
CA THR A 145 10.27 8.73 3.43
C THR A 145 9.92 8.15 2.06
N LEU A 146 10.42 6.96 1.72
CA LEU A 146 10.23 6.40 0.38
C LEU A 146 8.78 6.05 0.10
N ILE A 147 8.05 5.52 1.09
CA ILE A 147 6.63 5.21 0.92
C ILE A 147 5.82 6.47 0.71
N HIS A 148 6.04 7.47 1.55
CA HIS A 148 5.35 8.74 1.41
C HIS A 148 5.62 9.35 0.03
N ARG A 149 6.87 9.32 -0.45
CA ARG A 149 7.22 9.81 -1.80
C ARG A 149 6.58 8.99 -2.92
N ASN A 150 6.47 7.67 -2.79
CA ASN A 150 5.88 6.81 -3.83
C ASN A 150 4.36 6.97 -3.94
N LEU A 151 3.67 7.28 -2.85
CA LEU A 151 2.20 7.37 -2.82
C LEU A 151 1.68 8.81 -3.02
N MET A 152 2.53 9.82 -2.84
CA MET A 152 2.14 11.23 -2.97
C MET A 152 1.61 11.59 -4.37
N ASP A 153 2.06 10.89 -5.42
CA ASP A 153 1.56 11.06 -6.79
C ASP A 153 0.09 10.67 -6.98
N LEU A 154 -0.48 9.89 -6.06
CA LEU A 154 -1.88 9.49 -6.10
C LEU A 154 -2.81 10.52 -5.44
N ASN A 155 -2.27 11.61 -4.88
CA ASN A 155 -3.02 12.64 -4.15
C ASN A 155 -3.93 12.06 -3.05
N SER A 156 -3.49 10.98 -2.41
CA SER A 156 -4.18 10.33 -1.31
C SER A 156 -4.30 11.29 -0.12
N ALA A 157 -5.49 11.36 0.48
CA ALA A 157 -5.75 12.28 1.60
C ALA A 157 -4.87 11.97 2.82
N ILE A 158 -4.59 10.68 3.04
CA ILE A 158 -3.80 10.18 4.16
C ILE A 158 -2.79 9.17 3.64
N ILE A 159 -1.54 9.32 4.07
CA ILE A 159 -0.46 8.37 3.84
C ILE A 159 0.26 8.19 5.18
N GLU A 160 0.01 7.06 5.83
CA GLU A 160 0.61 6.72 7.12
C GLU A 160 1.47 5.46 6.98
N THR A 161 2.47 5.35 7.85
CA THR A 161 3.38 4.21 7.85
C THR A 161 3.66 3.75 9.26
N MET A 162 3.70 2.44 9.48
CA MET A 162 4.19 1.85 10.72
C MET A 162 5.12 0.69 10.43
N ILE A 163 6.00 0.40 11.38
CA ILE A 163 6.88 -0.76 11.33
C ILE A 163 6.56 -1.64 12.53
N TYR A 164 6.41 -2.92 12.26
CA TYR A 164 6.38 -3.98 13.24
C TYR A 164 7.73 -4.71 13.23
N GLU A 165 8.39 -4.74 14.38
CA GLU A 165 9.63 -5.50 14.57
C GLU A 165 9.30 -6.89 15.10
N LYS A 166 9.80 -7.92 14.40
CA LYS A 166 9.49 -9.31 14.69
C LYS A 166 9.83 -9.65 16.15
N GLY A 167 8.86 -10.19 16.89
CA GLY A 167 8.99 -10.53 18.31
C GLY A 167 8.84 -9.35 19.28
N GLU A 168 8.45 -8.16 18.81
CA GLU A 168 8.02 -7.08 19.70
C GLU A 168 6.59 -7.30 20.23
N ASP A 169 6.23 -6.60 21.30
CA ASP A 169 4.90 -6.73 21.89
C ASP A 169 3.83 -6.10 20.97
N LEU A 170 2.88 -6.94 20.51
CA LEU A 170 1.75 -6.52 19.68
C LEU A 170 0.82 -5.50 20.36
N ILE A 171 0.85 -5.35 21.68
CA ILE A 171 0.01 -4.38 22.41
C ILE A 171 0.35 -2.95 22.00
N ASP A 172 1.63 -2.59 21.98
CA ASP A 172 2.07 -1.24 21.61
C ASP A 172 1.78 -0.94 20.14
N PHE A 173 2.07 -1.90 19.25
CA PHE A 173 1.69 -1.82 17.84
C PHE A 173 0.17 -1.59 17.68
N SER A 174 -0.64 -2.42 18.34
CA SER A 174 -2.10 -2.35 18.25
C SER A 174 -2.64 -1.00 18.73
N ASN A 175 -2.11 -0.45 19.83
CA ASN A 175 -2.54 0.85 20.34
C ASN A 175 -2.22 1.99 19.37
N LYS A 176 -1.01 1.99 18.78
CA LYS A 176 -0.63 2.96 17.75
C LYS A 176 -1.48 2.81 16.49
N PHE A 177 -1.72 1.58 16.06
CA PHE A 177 -2.54 1.29 14.89
C PHE A 177 -3.98 1.78 15.06
N LYS A 178 -4.58 1.55 16.24
CA LYS A 178 -5.90 2.10 16.61
C LYS A 178 -5.96 3.63 16.51
N ALA A 179 -4.92 4.32 16.98
CA ALA A 179 -4.85 5.77 16.92
C ALA A 179 -4.81 6.28 15.46
N ILE A 180 -4.06 5.60 14.59
CA ILE A 180 -4.03 5.91 13.16
C ILE A 180 -5.40 5.69 12.52
N LEU A 181 -6.05 4.55 12.79
CA LEU A 181 -7.38 4.26 12.23
C LEU A 181 -8.42 5.31 12.66
N THR A 182 -8.39 5.77 13.91
CA THR A 182 -9.28 6.85 14.37
C THR A 182 -9.04 8.17 13.63
N ASN A 183 -7.78 8.50 13.31
CA ASN A 183 -7.46 9.69 12.49
C ASN A 183 -7.98 9.54 11.04
N VAL A 184 -7.90 8.33 10.49
CA VAL A 184 -8.47 8.02 9.17
C VAL A 184 -9.99 8.17 9.16
N GLU A 185 -10.67 7.63 10.16
CA GLU A 185 -12.13 7.65 10.30
C GLU A 185 -12.70 9.08 10.37
N VAL A 186 -11.99 10.01 11.01
CA VAL A 186 -12.42 11.42 11.10
C VAL A 186 -12.32 12.15 9.75
N LYS A 187 -11.55 11.61 8.80
CA LYS A 187 -11.19 12.28 7.54
C LYS A 187 -11.77 11.62 6.29
N LEU A 188 -12.30 10.41 6.39
CA LEU A 188 -13.04 9.71 5.33
C LEU A 188 -14.53 10.09 5.39
#